data_AF-A0A7S3SSD1-F1
#
_entry.id   AF-A0A7S3SSD1-F1
#
_cell.length_a   1.000
_cell.length_b   1.000
_cell.length_c   1.000
_cell.angle_alpha   90.00
_cell.angle_beta   90.00
_cell.angle_gamma   90.00
#
_symmetry.space_group_name_H-M   'P 1'
#
loop_
_entity.id
_entity.type
_entity.pdbx_description
1 polymer ?
#
loop_
_entity_poly.entity_id
_entity_poly.type
_entity_poly.pdbx_seq_one_letter_code
_entity_poly.pdbx_strand_id
1 'polypeptide(L)'
;AYAVPLAGLRLPKALAPFSAVYLHALMTGTAEQREVAALALGEAVGLTPPDSLKPFVIQITGPLIRIVGDRFPAGVKVAILTALRLLILKSAASLKPFVPQLQTTFVKALSDASPLVRSHGASALSALAALSPRIEPL
;
A
#
# COMPACT_ATOMS: atom_id res chain seq x y z
N ALA A 1 -6.62 1.32 16.36
CA ALA A 1 -6.09 2.49 17.09
C ALA A 1 -5.14 3.24 16.16
N TYR A 2 -5.38 4.52 15.88
CA TYR A 2 -4.42 5.33 15.13
C TYR A 2 -3.28 5.67 16.10
N ALA A 3 -2.11 5.07 15.88
CA ALA A 3 -0.92 5.34 16.67
C ALA A 3 -0.57 6.84 16.62
N VAL A 4 -0.15 7.39 17.76
CA VAL A 4 0.32 8.78 17.86
C VAL A 4 1.46 8.96 16.84
N PRO A 5 1.36 9.95 15.91
CA PRO A 5 2.40 10.16 14.92
C PRO A 5 3.76 10.38 15.58
N LEU A 6 4.77 9.61 15.20
CA LEU A 6 6.12 9.74 15.75
C LEU A 6 6.68 11.12 15.40
N ALA A 7 7.11 11.89 16.40
CA ALA A 7 7.58 13.26 16.20
C ALA A 7 8.73 13.35 15.17
N GLY A 8 9.63 12.35 15.17
CA GLY A 8 10.72 12.27 14.20
C GLY A 8 10.26 12.11 12.74
N LEU A 9 9.12 11.44 12.50
CA LEU A 9 8.57 11.26 11.15
C LEU A 9 7.90 12.52 10.57
N ARG A 10 7.79 13.58 11.36
CA ARG A 10 7.33 14.90 10.89
C ARG A 10 8.43 15.66 10.16
N LEU A 11 9.69 15.33 10.40
CA LEU A 11 10.82 16.03 9.81
C LEU A 11 10.83 15.84 8.28
N PRO A 12 11.29 16.85 7.52
CA PRO A 12 11.43 16.73 6.08
C PRO A 12 12.23 15.48 5.71
N LYS A 13 11.67 14.66 4.84
CA LYS A 13 12.27 13.42 4.33
C LYS A 13 12.57 12.34 5.37
N ALA A 14 11.97 12.38 6.56
CA ALA A 14 12.22 11.39 7.62
C ALA A 14 11.93 9.93 7.21
N LEU A 15 10.99 9.72 6.27
CA LEU A 15 10.64 8.39 5.77
C LEU A 15 11.67 7.84 4.75
N ALA A 16 12.57 8.66 4.21
CA ALA A 16 13.50 8.28 3.15
C ALA A 16 14.38 7.06 3.50
N PRO A 17 15.10 7.01 4.64
CA PRO A 17 15.98 5.88 4.95
C PRO A 17 15.19 4.57 5.10
N PHE A 18 14.03 4.62 5.77
CA PHE A 18 13.17 3.45 5.96
C PHE A 18 12.58 2.95 4.64
N SER A 19 12.01 3.86 3.85
CA SER A 19 11.41 3.51 2.56
C SER A 19 12.46 2.96 1.58
N ALA A 20 13.69 3.47 1.57
CA ALA A 20 14.75 2.94 0.72
C ALA A 20 15.07 1.47 1.05
N VAL A 21 15.27 1.14 2.33
CA VAL A 21 15.59 -0.22 2.77
C VAL A 21 14.43 -1.17 2.49
N TYR A 22 13.21 -0.80 2.85
CA TYR A 22 12.07 -1.67 2.67
C TYR A 22 11.67 -1.83 1.21
N LEU A 23 11.78 -0.78 0.38
CA LEU A 23 11.52 -0.91 -1.06
C LEU A 23 12.58 -1.79 -1.74
N HIS A 24 13.84 -1.73 -1.31
CA HIS A 24 14.86 -2.66 -1.80
C HIS A 24 14.47 -4.10 -1.47
N ALA A 25 14.20 -4.41 -0.19
CA ALA A 25 13.81 -5.74 0.25
C ALA A 25 12.50 -6.24 -0.43
N LEU A 26 11.53 -5.34 -0.63
CA LEU A 26 10.28 -5.64 -1.34
C LEU A 26 10.53 -6.05 -2.80
N MET A 27 11.55 -5.49 -3.46
CA MET A 27 11.81 -5.72 -4.88
C MET A 27 12.77 -6.89 -5.13
N THR A 28 13.75 -7.10 -4.26
CA THR A 28 14.85 -8.07 -4.47
C THR A 28 14.85 -9.23 -3.49
N GLY A 29 14.09 -9.15 -2.40
CA GLY A 29 14.12 -10.15 -1.33
C GLY A 29 13.41 -11.47 -1.64
N THR A 30 13.60 -12.41 -0.70
CA THR A 30 12.81 -13.64 -0.56
C THR A 30 11.34 -13.34 -0.25
N ALA A 31 10.46 -14.35 -0.32
CA ALA A 31 9.04 -14.14 -0.02
C ALA A 31 8.84 -13.61 1.41
N GLU A 32 9.56 -14.16 2.38
CA GLU A 32 9.53 -13.75 3.79
C GLU A 32 10.01 -12.29 3.93
N GLN A 33 11.11 -11.93 3.28
CA GLN A 33 11.62 -10.56 3.29
C GLN A 33 10.65 -9.57 2.66
N ARG A 34 9.98 -9.95 1.56
CA ARG A 34 8.97 -9.10 0.90
C ARG A 34 7.76 -8.87 1.80
N GLU A 35 7.29 -9.90 2.48
CA GLU A 35 6.18 -9.81 3.43
C GLU A 35 6.52 -8.86 4.57
N VAL A 36 7.66 -9.07 5.23
CA VAL A 36 8.12 -8.20 6.33
C VAL A 36 8.33 -6.76 5.84
N ALA A 37 8.93 -6.56 4.66
CA ALA A 37 9.14 -5.24 4.10
C ALA A 37 7.83 -4.51 3.76
N ALA A 38 6.83 -5.22 3.23
CA ALA A 38 5.52 -4.65 2.92
C ALA A 38 4.77 -4.26 4.21
N LEU A 39 4.82 -5.10 5.25
CA LEU A 39 4.25 -4.77 6.57
C LEU A 39 4.92 -3.53 7.16
N ALA A 40 6.26 -3.51 7.19
CA ALA A 40 7.03 -2.39 7.73
C ALA A 40 6.79 -1.08 6.96
N LEU A 41 6.65 -1.14 5.62
CA LEU A 41 6.22 0.01 4.82
C LEU A 41 4.83 0.51 5.22
N GLY A 42 3.87 -0.41 5.38
CA GLY A 42 2.52 -0.07 5.83
C GLY A 42 2.51 0.63 7.19
N GLU A 43 3.25 0.11 8.16
CA GLU A 43 3.40 0.72 9.49
C GLU A 43 4.06 2.10 9.42
N ALA A 44 5.17 2.22 8.68
CA ALA A 44 5.87 3.49 8.52
C ALA A 44 4.98 4.55 7.86
N VAL A 45 4.19 4.17 6.85
CA VAL A 45 3.15 5.01 6.24
C VAL A 45 2.09 5.39 7.28
N GLY A 46 1.62 4.44 8.08
CA GLY A 46 0.66 4.65 9.16
C GLY A 46 1.12 5.69 10.17
N LEU A 47 2.40 5.67 10.55
CA LEU A 47 3.02 6.54 11.55
C LEU A 47 3.47 7.91 11.00
N THR A 48 3.54 8.06 9.67
CA THR A 48 3.96 9.32 9.02
C THR A 48 2.76 10.25 8.84
N PRO A 49 2.82 11.54 9.20
CA PRO A 49 1.76 12.50 8.91
C PRO A 49 1.51 12.67 7.40
N PRO A 50 0.29 13.01 6.95
CA PRO A 50 -0.02 13.17 5.52
C PRO A 50 0.92 14.12 4.77
N ASP A 51 1.27 15.27 5.36
CA ASP A 51 2.14 16.28 4.72
C ASP A 51 3.56 15.74 4.48
N SER A 52 4.12 15.03 5.45
CA SER A 52 5.44 14.40 5.36
C SER A 52 5.44 13.15 4.47
N LEU A 53 4.29 12.50 4.30
CA LEU A 53 4.13 11.30 3.47
C LEU A 53 4.06 11.63 1.98
N LYS A 54 3.44 12.77 1.62
CA LYS A 54 3.14 13.17 0.23
C LYS A 54 4.28 12.96 -0.78
N PRO A 55 5.56 13.30 -0.48
CA PRO A 55 6.67 13.12 -1.43
C PRO A 55 6.99 11.65 -1.76
N PHE A 56 6.58 10.71 -0.90
CA PHE A 56 6.94 9.30 -0.99
C PHE A 56 5.85 8.43 -1.61
N VAL A 57 4.62 8.93 -1.69
CA VAL A 57 3.44 8.14 -2.08
C VAL A 57 3.64 7.47 -3.44
N ILE A 58 4.07 8.23 -4.44
CA ILE A 58 4.28 7.71 -5.80
C ILE A 58 5.39 6.66 -5.81
N GLN A 59 6.51 6.95 -5.14
CA GLN A 59 7.67 6.06 -5.05
C GLN A 59 7.34 4.73 -4.37
N ILE A 60 6.47 4.73 -3.36
CA ILE A 60 6.08 3.53 -2.62
C ILE A 60 5.00 2.73 -3.38
N THR A 61 4.02 3.43 -3.96
CA THR A 61 2.83 2.80 -4.54
C THR A 61 3.15 1.95 -5.76
N GLY A 62 3.98 2.45 -6.67
CA GLY A 62 4.32 1.74 -7.91
C GLY A 62 4.91 0.34 -7.66
N PRO A 63 5.97 0.21 -6.84
CA PRO A 63 6.53 -1.08 -6.44
C PRO A 63 5.51 -2.02 -5.79
N LEU A 64 4.66 -1.53 -4.87
CA LEU A 64 3.63 -2.35 -4.23
C LEU A 64 2.64 -2.92 -5.26
N ILE A 65 2.11 -2.08 -6.17
CA ILE A 65 1.20 -2.52 -7.24
C ILE A 65 1.88 -3.56 -8.14
N ARG A 66 3.15 -3.35 -8.49
CA ARG A 66 3.90 -4.27 -9.34
C ARG A 66 4.03 -5.66 -8.69
N ILE A 67 4.48 -5.71 -7.43
CA ILE A 67 4.80 -6.96 -6.75
C ILE A 67 3.54 -7.77 -6.42
N VAL A 68 2.42 -7.14 -6.02
CA VAL A 68 1.19 -7.91 -5.73
C VAL A 68 0.59 -8.59 -6.96
N GLY A 69 0.91 -8.11 -8.17
CA GLY A 69 0.49 -8.73 -9.43
C GLY A 69 1.19 -10.06 -9.75
N ASP A 70 2.30 -10.37 -9.08
CA ASP A 70 3.08 -11.59 -9.29
C ASP A 70 2.53 -12.79 -8.51
N ARG A 71 3.01 -13.99 -8.84
CA ARG A 71 2.63 -15.25 -8.19
C ARG A 71 3.35 -15.46 -6.84
N PHE A 72 3.18 -14.52 -5.91
CA PHE A 72 3.72 -14.64 -4.55
C PHE A 72 2.77 -15.34 -3.57
N PRO A 73 3.30 -15.86 -2.44
CA PRO A 73 2.50 -16.42 -1.36
C PRO A 73 1.44 -15.45 -0.83
N ALA A 74 0.39 -16.00 -0.22
CA ALA A 74 -0.72 -15.22 0.30
C ALA A 74 -0.30 -14.17 1.34
N GLY A 75 0.69 -14.47 2.20
CA GLY A 75 1.20 -13.53 3.21
C GLY A 75 1.75 -12.24 2.60
N VAL A 76 2.61 -12.36 1.58
CA VAL A 76 3.13 -11.22 0.81
C VAL A 76 2.01 -10.38 0.23
N LYS A 77 1.01 -11.02 -0.42
CA LYS A 77 -0.12 -10.31 -1.01
C LYS A 77 -0.94 -9.56 0.04
N VAL A 78 -1.25 -10.21 1.16
CA VAL A 78 -1.99 -9.60 2.28
C VAL A 78 -1.24 -8.38 2.83
N ALA A 79 0.07 -8.50 3.04
CA ALA A 79 0.89 -7.40 3.52
C ALA A 79 0.88 -6.21 2.55
N ILE A 80 1.02 -6.46 1.24
CA ILE A 80 0.97 -5.41 0.22
C ILE A 80 -0.41 -4.74 0.14
N LEU A 81 -1.49 -5.53 0.12
CA LEU A 81 -2.86 -5.01 0.08
C LEU A 81 -3.15 -4.14 1.31
N THR A 82 -2.63 -4.53 2.48
CA THR A 82 -2.73 -3.75 3.71
C THR A 82 -2.00 -2.40 3.58
N ALA A 83 -0.77 -2.41 3.07
CA ALA A 83 0.01 -1.18 2.84
C ALA A 83 -0.66 -0.24 1.83
N LEU A 84 -1.16 -0.79 0.71
CA LEU A 84 -1.88 -0.01 -0.32
C LEU A 84 -3.16 0.61 0.25
N ARG A 85 -3.92 -0.12 1.08
CA ARG A 85 -5.10 0.42 1.76
C ARG A 85 -4.74 1.59 2.68
N LEU A 86 -3.66 1.48 3.45
CA LEU A 86 -3.20 2.56 4.33
C LEU A 86 -2.77 3.81 3.55
N LEU A 87 -2.09 3.63 2.41
CA LEU A 87 -1.74 4.73 1.51
C LEU A 87 -3.00 5.45 1.01
N ILE A 88 -4.04 4.71 0.63
CA ILE A 88 -5.35 5.26 0.22
C ILE A 88 -5.95 6.12 1.32
N LEU A 89 -6.04 5.57 2.53
CA LEU A 89 -6.65 6.26 3.66
C LEU A 89 -5.90 7.52 4.08
N LYS A 90 -4.58 7.58 3.87
CA LYS A 90 -3.74 8.70 4.30
C LYS A 90 -3.42 9.72 3.21
N SER A 91 -3.44 9.33 1.94
CA SER A 91 -2.98 10.16 0.84
C SER A 91 -3.80 9.98 -0.44
N ALA A 92 -5.12 9.89 -0.28
CA ALA A 92 -6.10 9.82 -1.35
C ALA A 92 -5.78 10.70 -2.58
N ALA A 93 -5.55 12.01 -2.38
CA ALA A 93 -5.33 12.94 -3.49
C ALA A 93 -4.11 12.58 -4.36
N SER A 94 -3.02 12.11 -3.76
CA SER A 94 -1.78 11.73 -4.47
C SER A 94 -1.91 10.40 -5.23
N LEU A 95 -2.95 9.61 -4.93
CA LEU A 95 -3.16 8.28 -5.53
C LEU A 95 -4.11 8.29 -6.72
N LYS A 96 -4.75 9.43 -7.02
CA LYS A 96 -5.61 9.58 -8.21
C LYS A 96 -4.98 9.05 -9.50
N PRO A 97 -3.69 9.29 -9.81
CA PRO A 97 -3.05 8.76 -11.02
C PRO A 97 -2.94 7.23 -11.08
N PHE A 98 -3.03 6.55 -9.93
CA PHE A 98 -2.92 5.09 -9.82
C PHE A 98 -4.27 4.38 -9.69
N VAL A 99 -5.40 5.12 -9.67
CA VAL A 99 -6.74 4.55 -9.46
C VAL A 99 -7.03 3.39 -10.43
N PRO A 100 -6.79 3.48 -11.74
CA PRO A 100 -7.06 2.36 -12.66
C PRO A 100 -6.25 1.10 -12.32
N GLN A 101 -4.98 1.26 -11.96
CA GLN A 101 -4.09 0.16 -11.60
C GLN A 101 -4.46 -0.44 -10.24
N LEU A 102 -4.80 0.38 -9.26
CA LEU A 102 -5.26 -0.05 -7.94
C LEU A 102 -6.58 -0.83 -8.03
N GLN A 103 -7.53 -0.33 -8.83
CA GLN A 103 -8.80 -1.02 -9.04
C GLN A 103 -8.58 -2.39 -9.67
N THR A 104 -7.80 -2.47 -10.76
CA THR A 104 -7.45 -3.74 -11.41
C THR A 104 -6.79 -4.72 -10.42
N THR A 105 -5.88 -4.20 -9.59
CA THR A 105 -5.17 -4.98 -8.57
C THR A 105 -6.12 -5.56 -7.53
N PHE A 106 -7.00 -4.73 -6.96
CA PHE A 106 -7.91 -5.17 -5.91
C PHE A 106 -9.01 -6.09 -6.44
N VAL A 107 -9.52 -5.84 -7.65
CA VAL A 107 -10.48 -6.74 -8.30
C VAL A 107 -9.86 -8.12 -8.53
N LYS A 108 -8.60 -8.20 -9.01
CA LYS A 108 -7.89 -9.48 -9.14
C LYS A 108 -7.74 -10.20 -7.80
N ALA A 109 -7.49 -9.48 -6.71
CA ALA A 109 -7.37 -10.07 -5.38
C ALA A 109 -8.68 -10.72 -4.88
N LEU A 110 -9.86 -10.28 -5.37
CA LEU A 110 -11.15 -10.89 -5.02
C LEU A 110 -11.30 -12.31 -5.55
N SER A 111 -10.52 -12.70 -6.57
CA SER A 111 -10.54 -14.04 -7.16
C SER A 111 -9.39 -14.92 -6.68
N ASP A 112 -8.62 -14.48 -5.68
CA ASP A 112 -7.49 -15.26 -5.15
C ASP A 112 -7.99 -16.51 -4.37
N ALA A 113 -7.23 -17.60 -4.42
CA ALA A 113 -7.55 -18.83 -3.71
C ALA A 113 -7.60 -18.63 -2.19
N SER A 114 -6.75 -17.74 -1.65
CA SER A 114 -6.70 -17.45 -0.22
C SER A 114 -7.86 -16.54 0.22
N PRO A 115 -8.69 -16.94 1.20
CA PRO A 115 -9.74 -16.09 1.74
C PRO A 115 -9.21 -14.80 2.38
N LEU A 116 -7.99 -14.82 2.92
CA LEU A 116 -7.37 -13.63 3.51
C LEU A 116 -7.02 -12.59 2.45
N VAL A 117 -6.50 -13.03 1.30
CA VAL A 117 -6.21 -12.14 0.16
C VAL A 117 -7.50 -11.52 -0.37
N ARG A 118 -8.56 -12.32 -0.53
CA ARG A 118 -9.89 -11.82 -0.94
C ARG A 118 -10.43 -10.77 0.02
N SER A 119 -10.37 -11.03 1.33
CA SER A 119 -10.83 -10.10 2.37
C SER A 119 -10.07 -8.77 2.35
N HIS A 120 -8.73 -8.80 2.26
CA HIS A 120 -7.92 -7.59 2.20
C HIS A 120 -8.09 -6.84 0.87
N GLY A 121 -8.25 -7.57 -0.24
CA GLY A 121 -8.58 -7.01 -1.55
C GLY A 121 -9.91 -6.26 -1.53
N ALA A 122 -10.95 -6.85 -0.94
CA ALA A 122 -12.25 -6.20 -0.77
C ALA A 122 -12.17 -4.95 0.11
N SER A 123 -11.43 -5.02 1.23
CA SER A 123 -11.23 -3.87 2.12
C SER A 123 -10.49 -2.73 1.43
N ALA A 124 -9.46 -3.04 0.64
CA ALA A 124 -8.71 -2.04 -0.13
C ALA A 124 -9.55 -1.45 -1.27
N LEU A 125 -10.35 -2.27 -1.97
CA LEU A 125 -11.27 -1.82 -3.00
C LEU A 125 -12.34 -0.89 -2.44
N SER A 126 -12.90 -1.19 -1.26
CA SER A 126 -13.86 -0.32 -0.59
C SER A 126 -13.24 1.05 -0.25
N ALA A 127 -11.99 1.07 0.24
CA ALA A 127 -11.27 2.32 0.49
C ALA A 127 -11.02 3.11 -0.80
N LEU A 128 -10.72 2.43 -1.91
CA LEU A 128 -10.54 3.05 -3.22
C LEU A 128 -11.86 3.60 -3.81
N ALA A 129 -12.98 2.92 -3.59
CA ALA A 129 -14.29 3.37 -4.06
C ALA A 129 -14.72 4.68 -3.38
N ALA A 130 -14.41 4.85 -2.09
CA ALA A 130 -14.65 6.11 -1.38
C ALA A 130 -13.86 7.32 -1.94
N LEU A 131 -12.82 7.04 -2.73
CA LEU A 131 -11.91 8.00 -3.33
C LEU A 131 -12.47 8.61 -4.64
N SER A 132 -13.37 7.89 -5.32
CA SER A 132 -14.06 8.31 -6.55
C SER A 132 -15.59 8.16 -6.37
N PRO A 133 -16.31 9.20 -5.88
CA PRO A 133 -17.76 9.18 -5.77
C PRO A 133 -18.51 9.19 -7.12
N ARG A 134 -17.80 9.06 -8.26
CA ARG A 134 -18.40 8.93 -9.59
C ARG A 134 -17.90 7.65 -10.24
N ILE A 135 -18.78 6.66 -10.23
CA ILE A 135 -18.66 5.45 -11.03
C ILE A 135 -18.92 5.89 -12.48
N GLU A 136 -17.90 5.82 -13.33
CA GLU A 136 -18.11 5.84 -14.79
C GLU A 136 -18.90 4.55 -15.13
N PRO A 137 -20.01 4.61 -15.88
CA PRO A 137 -20.79 3.41 -16.20
C PRO A 137 -19.93 2.41 -16.98
N LEU A 138 -20.01 1.13 -16.60
CA LEU A 138 -19.49 0.00 -17.36
C LEU A 138 -20.25 -0.19 -18.67
#